data_AF-A0A1A7WHL7-F1
#
_entry.id   AF-A0A1A7WHL7-F1
#
_cell.length_a   1.000
_cell.length_b   1.000
_cell.length_c   1.000
_cell.angle_alpha   90.00
_cell.angle_beta   90.00
_cell.angle_gamma   90.00
#
_symmetry.space_group_name_H-M   'P 1'
#
loop_
_entity.id
_entity.type
_entity.pdbx_description
1 polymer ?
#
loop_
_entity_poly.entity_id
_entity_poly.type
_entity_poly.pdbx_seq_one_letter_code
_entity_poly.pdbx_strand_id
1 'polypeptide(L)'
;VMSGCEVFNKVILTDFLEVNRLELRRWLQDEGGCSLDWTPYLEHVCKLEGRRPSAWPEKAAKLRQVISDILPIDVHCSQPLAPDTLPSAGADCLVSSFCLESVSPDLPAFTRALGHIRKLLRPG
;
A
#
# COMPACT_ATOMS: atom_id res chain seq x y z
N VAL A 1 1.82 -6.89 1.68
CA VAL A 1 2.14 -5.86 0.67
C VAL A 1 3.36 -6.23 -0.16
N MET A 2 4.53 -6.54 0.43
CA MET A 2 5.77 -6.80 -0.34
C MET A 2 5.67 -7.95 -1.36
N SER A 3 5.03 -9.08 -1.02
CA SER A 3 4.80 -10.17 -1.99
C SER A 3 3.76 -9.83 -3.06
N GLY A 4 3.01 -8.73 -2.90
CA GLY A 4 2.02 -8.29 -3.87
C GLY A 4 2.62 -8.02 -5.25
N CYS A 5 3.89 -7.59 -5.32
CA CYS A 5 4.57 -7.37 -6.60
C CYS A 5 4.78 -8.65 -7.42
N GLU A 6 4.65 -9.84 -6.82
CA GLU A 6 4.73 -11.11 -7.54
C GLU A 6 3.43 -11.44 -8.29
N VAL A 7 2.31 -10.81 -7.93
CA VAL A 7 0.97 -11.11 -8.44
C VAL A 7 0.36 -9.92 -9.19
N PHE A 8 0.56 -8.69 -8.69
CA PHE A 8 -0.01 -7.47 -9.24
C PHE A 8 1.04 -6.67 -10.01
N ASN A 9 0.69 -6.25 -11.22
CA ASN A 9 1.53 -5.43 -12.09
C ASN A 9 1.38 -3.92 -11.83
N LYS A 10 0.34 -3.51 -11.11
CA LYS A 10 0.09 -2.13 -10.69
C LYS A 10 -0.31 -2.10 -9.22
N VAL A 11 0.42 -1.34 -8.42
CA VAL A 11 0.19 -1.13 -6.99
C VAL A 11 0.07 0.36 -6.72
N ILE A 12 -0.97 0.76 -6.01
CA ILE A 12 -1.14 2.13 -5.51
C ILE A 12 -0.97 2.07 -4.00
N LEU A 13 -0.09 2.90 -3.46
CA LEU A 13 0.07 3.07 -2.02
C LEU A 13 -0.65 4.34 -1.58
N THR A 14 -1.22 4.31 -0.39
CA THR A 14 -2.03 5.42 0.12
C THR A 14 -1.79 5.64 1.59
N ASP A 15 -1.73 6.90 2.01
CA ASP A 15 -1.72 7.26 3.43
C ASP A 15 -2.34 8.66 3.61
N PHE A 16 -2.99 8.90 4.76
CA PHE A 16 -3.60 10.19 5.08
C PHE A 16 -2.53 11.27 5.30
N LEU A 17 -1.46 10.93 6.01
CA LEU A 17 -0.40 11.87 6.38
C LEU A 17 0.59 12.08 5.23
N GLU A 18 0.83 13.34 4.88
CA GLU A 18 1.80 13.69 3.84
C GLU A 18 3.22 13.21 4.16
N VAL A 19 3.61 13.29 5.43
CA VAL A 19 4.93 12.85 5.90
C VAL A 19 5.17 11.35 5.63
N ASN A 20 4.15 10.50 5.81
CA ASN A 20 4.23 9.07 5.50
C ASN A 20 4.39 8.85 3.99
N ARG A 21 3.61 9.58 3.18
CA ARG A 21 3.74 9.51 1.71
C ARG A 21 5.11 9.98 1.23
N LEU A 22 5.72 10.98 1.87
CA LEU A 22 7.06 11.43 1.55
C LEU A 22 8.11 10.35 1.85
N GLU A 23 8.03 9.66 2.99
CA GLU A 23 8.92 8.53 3.30
C GLU A 23 8.79 7.39 2.28
N LEU A 24 7.57 7.08 1.85
CA LEU A 24 7.34 6.08 0.78
C LEU A 24 7.98 6.51 -0.55
N ARG A 25 7.88 7.81 -0.92
CA ARG A 25 8.51 8.33 -2.14
C ARG A 25 10.04 8.29 -2.07
N ARG A 26 10.63 8.67 -0.93
CA ARG A 26 12.07 8.58 -0.69
C ARG A 26 12.58 7.15 -0.87
N TRP A 27 11.85 6.17 -0.32
CA TRP A 27 12.19 4.76 -0.51
C TRP A 27 12.04 4.31 -1.97
N LEU A 28 11.00 4.78 -2.66
CA LEU A 28 10.72 4.45 -4.06
C LEU A 28 11.79 4.99 -5.02
N GLN A 29 12.28 6.21 -4.78
CA GLN A 29 13.31 6.88 -5.58
C GLN A 29 14.73 6.43 -5.22
N ASP A 30 14.89 5.58 -4.21
CA ASP A 30 16.19 5.10 -3.72
C ASP A 30 17.15 6.23 -3.30
N GLU A 31 16.61 7.36 -2.81
CA GLU A 31 17.38 8.60 -2.57
C GLU A 31 18.29 8.57 -1.33
N GLY A 32 18.57 7.40 -0.74
CA GLY A 32 19.38 7.29 0.48
C GLY A 32 18.84 8.03 1.71
N GLY A 33 17.71 8.72 1.58
CA GLY A 33 17.06 9.54 2.61
C GLY A 33 15.84 8.90 3.26
N CYS A 34 15.59 7.61 3.01
CA CYS A 34 14.55 6.88 3.74
C CYS A 34 15.02 6.64 5.18
N SER A 35 14.18 6.96 6.15
CA SER A 35 14.50 6.79 7.57
C SER A 35 14.57 5.33 8.03
N LEU A 36 13.92 4.40 7.30
CA LEU A 36 13.80 3.00 7.67
C LEU A 36 14.58 2.09 6.72
N ASP A 37 15.42 1.22 7.28
CA ASP A 37 16.04 0.12 6.54
C ASP A 37 15.02 -1.02 6.36
N TRP A 38 14.53 -1.17 5.12
CA TRP A 38 13.60 -2.23 4.75
C TRP A 38 14.27 -3.57 4.41
N THR A 39 15.60 -3.62 4.37
CA THR A 39 16.38 -4.81 3.98
C THR A 39 15.99 -6.06 4.78
N PRO A 40 15.91 -6.03 6.13
CA PRO A 40 15.59 -7.24 6.90
C PRO A 40 14.20 -7.82 6.58
N TYR A 41 13.24 -6.95 6.26
CA TYR A 41 11.88 -7.34 5.89
C TYR A 41 11.85 -7.97 4.49
N LEU A 42 12.55 -7.37 3.53
CA LEU A 42 12.64 -7.89 2.16
C LEU A 42 13.37 -9.24 2.13
N GLU A 43 14.47 -9.39 2.87
CA GLU A 43 15.17 -10.67 3.04
C GLU A 43 14.26 -11.74 3.66
N HIS A 44 13.48 -11.37 4.68
CA HIS A 44 12.54 -12.28 5.32
C HIS A 44 11.43 -12.72 4.35
N VAL A 45 10.85 -11.80 3.60
CA VAL A 45 9.84 -12.11 2.58
C VAL A 45 10.42 -13.02 1.49
N CYS A 46 11.65 -12.76 1.02
CA CYS A 46 12.33 -13.66 0.08
C CYS A 46 12.44 -15.10 0.62
N LYS A 47 12.80 -15.27 1.91
CA LYS A 47 12.83 -16.59 2.55
C LYS A 47 11.45 -17.26 2.56
N LEU A 48 10.40 -16.53 2.94
CA LEU A 48 9.03 -17.04 2.98
C LEU A 48 8.52 -17.47 1.60
N GLU A 49 8.98 -16.80 0.53
CA GLU A 49 8.67 -17.14 -0.86
C GLU A 49 9.55 -18.26 -1.44
N GLY A 50 10.39 -18.90 -0.62
CA GLY A 50 11.29 -19.98 -1.07
C GLY A 50 12.50 -19.49 -1.88
N ARG A 51 12.80 -18.19 -1.87
CA ARG A 51 13.97 -17.60 -2.50
C ARG A 51 15.12 -17.42 -1.51
N ARG A 52 16.34 -17.21 -2.03
CA ARG A 52 17.49 -16.89 -1.18
C ARG A 52 17.32 -15.48 -0.60
N PRO A 53 17.78 -15.20 0.64
CA PRO A 53 17.68 -13.87 1.24
C PRO A 53 18.39 -12.80 0.41
N SER A 54 19.51 -13.17 -0.22
CA SER A 54 20.29 -12.31 -1.11
C SER A 54 19.56 -11.85 -2.38
N ALA A 55 18.37 -12.40 -2.67
CA ALA A 55 17.52 -11.94 -3.77
C ALA A 55 16.67 -10.70 -3.39
N TRP A 56 16.84 -10.16 -2.17
CA TRP A 56 16.11 -8.97 -1.73
C TRP A 56 16.26 -7.75 -2.67
N PRO A 57 17.42 -7.47 -3.33
CA PRO A 57 17.52 -6.30 -4.21
C PRO A 57 16.62 -6.44 -5.44
N GLU A 58 16.54 -7.64 -6.02
CA GLU A 58 15.65 -7.93 -7.15
C GLU A 58 14.18 -7.74 -6.76
N LYS A 59 13.81 -8.20 -5.55
CA LYS A 59 12.46 -7.98 -5.02
C LYS A 59 12.17 -6.51 -4.77
N ALA A 60 13.12 -5.76 -4.20
CA ALA A 60 12.97 -4.32 -3.97
C ALA A 60 12.75 -3.59 -5.30
N ALA A 61 13.58 -3.87 -6.30
CA ALA A 61 13.46 -3.31 -7.64
C ALA A 61 12.11 -3.64 -8.28
N LYS A 62 11.66 -4.90 -8.20
CA LYS A 62 10.35 -5.31 -8.70
C LYS A 62 9.20 -4.60 -7.99
N LEU A 63 9.26 -4.49 -6.65
CA LEU A 63 8.24 -3.79 -5.87
C LEU A 63 8.19 -2.30 -6.26
N ARG A 64 9.34 -1.63 -6.36
CA ARG A 64 9.43 -0.24 -6.83
C ARG A 64 8.86 -0.07 -8.24
N GLN A 65 9.11 -1.02 -9.13
CA GLN A 65 8.61 -0.97 -10.51
C GLN A 65 7.08 -1.06 -10.61
N VAL A 66 6.43 -1.91 -9.80
CA VAL A 66 4.97 -2.08 -9.86
C VAL A 66 4.20 -1.00 -9.11
N ILE A 67 4.85 -0.26 -8.20
CA ILE A 67 4.24 0.89 -7.53
C ILE A 67 4.09 2.01 -8.55
N SER A 68 2.85 2.29 -8.96
CA SER A 68 2.57 3.33 -9.94
C SER A 68 2.42 4.71 -9.30
N ASP A 69 1.81 4.77 -8.11
CA ASP A 69 1.41 6.02 -7.48
C ASP A 69 1.42 5.92 -5.94
N ILE A 70 1.65 7.07 -5.30
CA ILE A 70 1.54 7.27 -3.85
C ILE A 70 0.59 8.45 -3.59
N LEU A 71 -0.63 8.15 -3.13
CA LEU A 71 -1.75 9.09 -3.13
C LEU A 71 -2.29 9.39 -1.72
N PRO A 72 -2.86 10.59 -1.48
CA PRO A 72 -3.61 10.86 -0.26
C PRO A 72 -4.89 10.03 -0.22
N ILE A 73 -5.29 9.61 0.98
CA ILE A 73 -6.57 8.92 1.24
C ILE A 73 -7.18 9.43 2.54
N ASP A 74 -8.50 9.56 2.60
CA ASP A 74 -9.26 9.74 3.84
C ASP A 74 -10.39 8.71 3.92
N VAL A 75 -10.24 7.70 4.78
CA VAL A 75 -11.21 6.61 4.92
C VAL A 75 -12.56 7.04 5.50
N HIS A 76 -12.61 8.20 6.16
CA HIS A 76 -13.87 8.75 6.72
C HIS A 76 -14.65 9.58 5.70
N CYS A 77 -14.03 9.94 4.57
CA CYS A 77 -14.72 10.51 3.42
C CYS A 77 -15.50 9.41 2.67
N SER A 78 -16.72 9.72 2.23
CA SER A 78 -17.56 8.79 1.45
C SER A 78 -16.93 8.37 0.11
N GLN A 79 -16.03 9.22 -0.39
CA GLN A 79 -15.12 9.02 -1.50
C GLN A 79 -13.67 9.17 -0.97
N PRO A 80 -13.02 8.06 -0.56
CA PRO A 80 -11.71 8.13 0.11
C PRO A 80 -10.54 8.58 -0.78
N LEU A 81 -10.65 8.35 -2.09
CA LEU A 81 -9.65 8.69 -3.10
C LEU A 81 -10.26 9.64 -4.13
N ALA A 82 -9.40 10.45 -4.77
CA ALA A 82 -9.83 11.33 -5.85
C ALA A 82 -10.55 10.54 -6.97
N PRO A 83 -11.52 11.15 -7.67
CA PRO A 83 -12.14 10.56 -8.86
C PRO A 83 -11.06 10.08 -9.85
N ASP A 84 -11.36 9.01 -10.60
CA ASP A 84 -10.51 8.46 -11.66
C ASP A 84 -9.13 7.90 -11.23
N THR A 85 -8.86 7.86 -9.92
CA THR A 85 -7.65 7.19 -9.37
C THR A 85 -7.61 5.69 -9.71
N LEU A 86 -8.78 5.05 -9.67
CA LEU A 86 -8.95 3.62 -9.95
C LEU A 86 -9.74 3.43 -11.25
N PRO A 87 -9.62 2.26 -11.90
CA PRO A 87 -10.54 1.87 -12.97
C PRO A 87 -11.99 1.99 -12.50
N SER A 88 -12.92 2.23 -13.43
CA SER A 88 -14.36 2.32 -13.13
C SER A 88 -14.92 1.08 -12.42
N ALA A 89 -14.30 -0.08 -12.66
CA ALA A 89 -14.65 -1.33 -12.00
C ALA A 89 -14.16 -1.40 -10.54
N GLY A 90 -13.21 -0.56 -10.11
CA GLY A 90 -12.50 -0.66 -8.83
C GLY A 90 -11.19 -1.45 -8.93
N ALA A 91 -10.50 -1.59 -7.79
CA ALA A 91 -9.29 -2.40 -7.66
C ALA A 91 -9.63 -3.90 -7.55
N ASP A 92 -8.71 -4.75 -7.99
CA ASP A 92 -8.84 -6.21 -7.86
C ASP A 92 -8.60 -6.72 -6.43
N CYS A 93 -7.84 -5.97 -5.65
CA CYS A 93 -7.48 -6.31 -4.28
C CYS A 93 -7.28 -5.04 -3.45
N LEU A 94 -7.65 -5.09 -2.17
CA LEU A 94 -7.34 -4.07 -1.18
C LEU A 94 -6.57 -4.72 -0.04
N VAL A 95 -5.49 -4.08 0.39
CA VAL A 95 -4.76 -4.44 1.60
C VAL A 95 -4.75 -3.23 2.51
N SER A 96 -5.22 -3.41 3.74
CA SER A 96 -5.17 -2.41 4.79
C SER A 96 -4.54 -3.07 6.02
N SER A 97 -3.61 -2.38 6.68
CA SER A 97 -2.89 -2.91 7.84
C SER A 97 -2.70 -1.78 8.84
N PHE A 98 -3.19 -1.97 10.07
CA PHE A 98 -3.10 -0.98 11.16
C PHE A 98 -3.71 0.39 10.84
N CYS A 99 -4.75 0.43 10.01
CA CYS A 99 -5.34 1.68 9.51
C CYS A 99 -6.71 1.95 10.13
N LEU A 100 -7.73 1.18 9.79
CA LEU A 100 -9.12 1.49 10.13
C LEU A 100 -9.37 1.56 11.64
N GLU A 101 -8.81 0.61 12.38
CA GLU A 101 -8.90 0.54 13.84
C GLU A 101 -8.13 1.66 14.53
N SER A 102 -7.05 2.14 13.92
CA SER A 102 -6.19 3.19 14.47
C SER A 102 -6.78 4.59 14.30
N VAL A 103 -7.63 4.77 13.27
CA VAL A 103 -8.19 6.09 12.91
C VAL A 103 -9.68 6.22 13.20
N SER A 104 -10.33 5.17 13.72
CA SER A 104 -11.76 5.18 14.04
C SER A 104 -11.97 5.22 15.55
N PRO A 105 -12.63 6.26 16.09
CA PRO A 105 -12.80 6.41 17.54
C PRO A 105 -13.77 5.40 18.15
N ASP A 106 -14.63 4.78 17.34
CA ASP A 106 -15.64 3.83 17.77
C ASP A 106 -16.00 2.83 16.66
N LEU A 107 -16.76 1.79 17.03
CA LEU A 107 -17.22 0.75 16.10
C LEU A 107 -18.11 1.31 14.96
N PRO A 108 -19.03 2.25 15.19
CA PRO A 108 -19.77 2.90 14.10
C PRO A 108 -18.87 3.61 13.08
N ALA A 109 -17.87 4.37 13.52
CA ALA A 109 -16.90 5.04 12.64
C ALA A 109 -16.07 4.03 11.86
N PHE A 110 -15.60 2.97 12.52
CA PHE A 110 -14.89 1.87 11.87
C PHE A 110 -15.74 1.22 10.78
N THR A 111 -17.02 0.94 11.09
CA THR A 111 -17.95 0.30 10.15
C THR A 111 -18.24 1.19 8.94
N ARG A 112 -18.38 2.51 9.15
CA ARG A 112 -18.52 3.47 8.04
C ARG A 112 -17.26 3.53 7.18
N ALA A 113 -16.09 3.63 7.78
CA ALA A 113 -14.81 3.67 7.08
C ALA A 113 -14.59 2.39 6.25
N LEU A 114 -14.88 1.22 6.82
CA LEU A 114 -14.87 -0.06 6.10
C LEU A 114 -15.83 -0.04 4.90
N GLY A 115 -17.03 0.50 5.09
CA GLY A 115 -18.02 0.69 4.02
C GLY A 115 -17.54 1.62 2.91
N HIS A 116 -16.77 2.68 3.23
CA HIS A 116 -16.20 3.59 2.24
C HIS A 116 -15.09 2.92 1.43
N ILE A 117 -14.11 2.29 2.10
CA ILE A 117 -13.01 1.63 1.38
C ILE A 117 -13.48 0.42 0.57
N ARG A 118 -14.55 -0.27 1.00
CA ARG A 118 -15.14 -1.37 0.23
C ARG A 118 -15.56 -0.94 -1.18
N LYS A 119 -15.97 0.32 -1.37
CA LYS A 119 -16.36 0.86 -2.68
C LYS A 119 -15.18 0.97 -3.65
N LEU A 120 -13.94 0.93 -3.15
CA LEU A 120 -12.74 0.93 -3.96
C LEU A 120 -12.44 -0.44 -4.56
N LEU A 121 -13.04 -1.52 -4.03
CA LEU A 121 -12.86 -2.88 -4.51
C LEU A 121 -13.93 -3.23 -5.53
N ARG A 122 -13.52 -3.87 -6.64
CA ARG A 122 -14.47 -4.41 -7.61
C ARG A 122 -15.34 -5.51 -6.99
N PRO A 123 -16.59 -5.72 -7.47
CA PRO A 123 -17.35 -6.91 -7.13
C PRO A 123 -16.59 -8.18 -7.51
N GLY A 124 -16.53 -9.14 -6.59
CA GLY A 124 -15.93 -10.47 -6.78
C GLY A 124 -16.96 -11.54 -7.02
#